data_AF-A0A2W5UIN7-F1
#
_entry.id   AF-A0A2W5UIN7-F1
#
_cell.length_a   1.000
_cell.length_b   1.000
_cell.length_c   1.000
_cell.angle_alpha   90.00
_cell.angle_beta   90.00
_cell.angle_gamma   90.00
#
_symmetry.space_group_name_H-M   'P 1'
#
loop_
_entity.id
_entity.type
_entity.pdbx_description
1 polymer ?
#
loop_
_entity_poly.entity_id
_entity_poly.type
_entity_poly.pdbx_seq_one_letter_code
_entity_poly.pdbx_strand_id
1 'polypeptide(L)'
;MSAERVDKSWHTKGIDMYSVPAILGTLAHYGVTVTEAEFLELAKREYPLAIASTWHEGWKGTGQFSRFPAAAAEELWRRLKPDEFAPTDLSLAVVNLLGELDRVLDKKPDDGTRETRFKVVENYLAKLPVGAQREKFLDEMLYALGEWMEPFDEMAEALATEGHGEFADRFVKIEETLIPIREGTAAALVQAAKGDLDGALVKLQKIATEAEPFTRISAIDALFEHEQVEDAKNALLTLVDEAEKSKDVELASEIVERMSRLLELDPHRADKNALRERVEQLARVLEG
;
A
#
# COMPACT_ATOMS: atom_id res chain seq x y z
N MET A 1 -32.06 30.77 -3.99
CA MET A 1 -32.35 29.37 -4.34
C MET A 1 -32.06 28.54 -3.10
N SER A 2 -33.00 27.75 -2.58
CA SER A 2 -32.68 26.82 -1.50
C SER A 2 -31.73 25.77 -2.10
N ALA A 3 -30.44 25.87 -1.79
CA ALA A 3 -29.49 24.86 -2.18
C ALA A 3 -29.97 23.53 -1.58
N GLU A 4 -30.21 22.55 -2.45
CA GLU A 4 -30.43 21.17 -2.01
C GLU A 4 -29.24 20.77 -1.13
N ARG A 5 -29.48 20.07 -0.02
CA ARG A 5 -28.45 19.71 0.94
C ARG A 5 -28.62 18.28 1.40
N VAL A 6 -27.49 17.65 1.68
CA VAL A 6 -27.42 16.37 2.34
C VAL A 6 -27.90 16.54 3.78
N ASP A 7 -28.87 15.72 4.17
CA ASP A 7 -29.40 15.71 5.52
C ASP A 7 -28.56 14.81 6.44
N LYS A 8 -28.73 14.94 7.76
CA LYS A 8 -27.96 14.21 8.77
C LYS A 8 -28.00 12.68 8.66
N SER A 9 -29.05 12.12 8.05
CA SER A 9 -29.21 10.67 7.88
C SER A 9 -28.34 10.07 6.77
N TRP A 10 -27.53 10.86 6.07
CA TRP A 10 -26.65 10.37 5.00
C TRP A 10 -25.69 9.27 5.44
N HIS A 11 -25.17 9.36 6.66
CA HIS A 11 -24.27 8.35 7.22
C HIS A 11 -24.94 6.97 7.38
N THR A 12 -26.29 6.92 7.43
CA THR A 12 -27.07 5.68 7.49
C THR A 12 -27.64 5.31 6.12
N LYS A 13 -28.11 6.29 5.34
CA LYS A 13 -28.75 6.07 4.04
C LYS A 13 -27.77 5.79 2.91
N GLY A 14 -26.52 6.23 3.05
CA GLY A 14 -25.56 6.32 1.96
C GLY A 14 -25.59 7.70 1.30
N ILE A 15 -24.42 8.18 0.90
CA ILE A 15 -24.26 9.47 0.21
C ILE A 15 -24.75 9.38 -1.25
N ASP A 16 -24.76 8.18 -1.81
CA ASP A 16 -25.26 7.83 -3.15
C ASP A 16 -26.76 8.16 -3.34
N MET A 17 -27.51 8.30 -2.26
CA MET A 17 -28.92 8.70 -2.29
C MET A 17 -29.14 10.21 -2.58
N TYR A 18 -28.09 11.02 -2.60
CA TYR A 18 -28.17 12.47 -2.77
C TYR A 18 -27.69 12.91 -4.15
N SER A 19 -28.23 14.00 -4.70
CA SER A 19 -27.80 14.55 -6.00
C SER A 19 -26.40 15.18 -5.93
N VAL A 20 -25.72 15.33 -7.08
CA VAL A 20 -24.45 16.09 -7.14
C VAL A 20 -24.61 17.52 -6.60
N PRO A 21 -25.66 18.29 -6.99
CA PRO A 21 -25.94 19.59 -6.40
C PRO A 21 -26.10 19.56 -4.87
N ALA A 22 -26.72 18.52 -4.30
CA ALA A 22 -26.87 18.38 -2.85
C ALA A 22 -25.53 18.16 -2.14
N ILE A 23 -24.64 17.36 -2.74
CA ILE A 23 -23.29 17.11 -2.22
C ILE A 23 -22.47 18.41 -2.24
N LEU A 24 -22.40 19.07 -3.39
CA LEU A 24 -21.67 20.34 -3.55
C LEU A 24 -22.25 21.45 -2.67
N GLY A 25 -23.58 21.52 -2.56
CA GLY A 25 -24.26 22.47 -1.67
C GLY A 25 -23.96 22.23 -0.18
N THR A 26 -23.74 20.98 0.20
CA THR A 26 -23.31 20.62 1.56
C THR A 26 -21.85 20.97 1.80
N LEU A 27 -20.98 20.74 0.81
CA LEU A 27 -19.58 21.18 0.87
C LEU A 27 -19.49 22.70 1.09
N ALA A 28 -20.20 23.47 0.26
CA ALA A 28 -20.22 24.93 0.33
C ALA A 28 -20.76 25.44 1.66
N HIS A 29 -21.83 24.83 2.18
CA HIS A 29 -22.40 25.23 3.47
C HIS A 29 -21.40 25.13 4.63
N TYR A 30 -20.53 24.13 4.60
CA TYR A 30 -19.57 23.86 5.67
C TYR A 30 -18.15 24.39 5.37
N GLY A 31 -18.01 25.26 4.36
CA GLY A 31 -16.80 26.05 4.13
C GLY A 31 -15.94 25.64 2.93
N VAL A 32 -16.34 24.61 2.18
CA VAL A 32 -15.61 24.13 1.00
C VAL A 32 -16.39 24.50 -0.25
N THR A 33 -16.00 25.60 -0.91
CA THR A 33 -16.63 26.02 -2.17
C THR A 33 -15.94 25.33 -3.34
N VAL A 34 -16.65 24.43 -4.00
CA VAL A 34 -16.18 23.72 -5.19
C VAL A 34 -17.34 23.48 -6.15
N THR A 35 -17.10 23.69 -7.44
CA THR A 35 -18.02 23.39 -8.54
C THR A 35 -17.68 22.05 -9.18
N GLU A 36 -18.58 21.49 -9.98
CA GLU A 36 -18.30 20.26 -10.76
C GLU A 36 -17.06 20.43 -11.66
N ALA A 37 -16.90 21.59 -12.30
CA ALA A 37 -15.77 21.87 -13.17
C ALA A 37 -14.43 21.96 -12.40
N GLU A 38 -14.43 22.58 -11.22
CA GLU A 38 -13.24 22.65 -10.36
C GLU A 38 -12.89 21.27 -9.80
N PHE A 39 -13.89 20.47 -9.41
CA PHE A 39 -13.67 19.07 -9.01
C PHE A 39 -13.02 18.26 -10.14
N LEU A 40 -13.56 18.34 -11.36
CA LEU A 40 -13.01 17.62 -12.51
C LEU A 40 -11.59 18.06 -12.88
N GLU A 41 -11.25 19.34 -12.72
CA GLU A 41 -9.87 19.80 -12.94
C GLU A 41 -8.91 19.25 -11.88
N LEU A 42 -9.34 19.21 -10.61
CA LEU A 42 -8.54 18.63 -9.53
C LEU A 42 -8.36 17.11 -9.70
N ALA A 43 -9.43 16.42 -10.10
CA ALA A 43 -9.46 14.97 -10.37
C ALA A 43 -8.65 14.53 -11.61
N LYS A 44 -7.99 15.46 -12.31
CA LYS A 44 -6.96 15.12 -13.31
C LYS A 44 -5.59 14.86 -12.69
N ARG A 45 -5.39 15.26 -11.42
CA ARG A 45 -4.08 15.31 -10.77
C ARG A 45 -4.05 14.58 -9.43
N GLU A 46 -5.18 14.56 -8.75
CA GLU A 46 -5.37 13.98 -7.42
C GLU A 46 -6.52 12.97 -7.41
N TYR A 47 -6.45 12.03 -6.48
CA TYR A 47 -7.48 11.02 -6.22
C TYR A 47 -8.36 11.44 -5.01
N PRO A 48 -9.50 10.75 -4.77
CA PRO A 48 -10.51 11.21 -3.81
C PRO A 48 -10.00 11.51 -2.40
N LEU A 49 -9.05 10.75 -1.85
CA LEU A 49 -8.56 10.99 -0.49
C LEU A 49 -7.72 12.26 -0.40
N ALA A 50 -6.83 12.50 -1.36
CA ALA A 50 -6.05 13.73 -1.44
C ALA A 50 -6.96 14.95 -1.61
N ILE A 51 -7.98 14.85 -2.48
CA ILE A 51 -9.01 15.88 -2.66
C ILE A 51 -9.73 16.17 -1.33
N ALA A 52 -10.18 15.12 -0.64
CA ALA A 52 -10.86 15.25 0.64
C ALA A 52 -9.96 15.84 1.74
N SER A 53 -8.67 15.53 1.72
CA SER A 53 -7.68 16.06 2.66
C SER A 53 -7.52 17.57 2.51
N THR A 54 -7.44 18.07 1.26
CA THR A 54 -7.46 19.51 0.99
C THR A 54 -8.75 20.17 1.48
N TRP A 55 -9.89 19.52 1.26
CA TRP A 55 -11.19 20.05 1.74
C TRP A 55 -11.28 20.08 3.26
N HIS A 56 -10.63 19.14 3.95
CA HIS A 56 -10.64 19.08 5.41
C HIS A 56 -10.02 20.29 6.09
N GLU A 57 -9.04 20.96 5.48
CA GLU A 57 -8.41 22.17 6.03
C GLU A 57 -9.42 23.31 6.23
N GLY A 58 -10.41 23.43 5.34
CA GLY A 58 -11.47 24.44 5.40
C GLY A 58 -12.79 23.96 6.02
N TRP A 59 -12.88 22.68 6.39
CA TRP A 59 -14.13 22.02 6.76
C TRP A 59 -14.61 22.37 8.17
N LYS A 60 -15.86 22.86 8.27
CA LYS A 60 -16.50 23.22 9.56
C LYS A 60 -17.57 22.23 10.02
N GLY A 61 -17.80 21.16 9.26
CA GLY A 61 -18.78 20.13 9.61
C GLY A 61 -18.29 19.25 10.76
N THR A 62 -19.16 19.00 11.74
CA THR A 62 -18.85 18.19 12.93
C THR A 62 -19.86 17.04 13.10
N GLY A 63 -19.60 16.15 14.07
CA GLY A 63 -20.47 15.01 14.36
C GLY A 63 -20.64 14.11 13.13
N GLN A 64 -21.88 13.85 12.72
CA GLN A 64 -22.17 13.03 11.53
C GLN A 64 -21.60 13.58 10.22
N PHE A 65 -21.25 14.86 10.15
CA PHE A 65 -20.65 15.47 8.96
C PHE A 65 -19.11 15.53 9.02
N SER A 66 -18.47 15.03 10.09
CA SER A 66 -17.00 15.08 10.20
C SER A 66 -16.31 14.30 9.08
N ARG A 67 -16.91 13.19 8.60
CA ARG A 67 -16.38 12.34 7.53
C ARG A 67 -16.94 12.67 6.14
N PHE A 68 -17.76 13.73 6.02
CA PHE A 68 -18.45 14.05 4.78
C PHE A 68 -17.52 14.38 3.61
N PRO A 69 -16.39 15.11 3.78
CA PRO A 69 -15.48 15.40 2.66
C PRO A 69 -14.95 14.16 1.95
N ALA A 70 -14.54 13.12 2.69
CA ALA A 70 -14.11 11.85 2.10
C ALA A 70 -15.23 11.16 1.32
N ALA A 71 -16.42 11.02 1.92
CA ALA A 71 -17.57 10.43 1.24
C ALA A 71 -18.00 11.24 0.00
N ALA A 72 -17.93 12.57 0.07
CA ALA A 72 -18.28 13.46 -1.02
C ALA A 72 -17.30 13.35 -2.18
N ALA A 73 -15.98 13.33 -1.91
CA ALA A 73 -14.97 13.20 -2.95
C ALA A 73 -15.11 11.89 -3.72
N GLU A 74 -15.32 10.78 -2.99
CA GLU A 74 -15.58 9.46 -3.55
C GLU A 74 -16.85 9.44 -4.43
N GLU A 75 -17.96 9.95 -3.91
CA GLU A 75 -19.22 9.91 -4.64
C GLU A 75 -19.21 10.84 -5.87
N LEU A 76 -18.55 11.99 -5.77
CA LEU A 76 -18.33 12.88 -6.92
C LEU A 76 -17.44 12.22 -7.96
N TRP A 77 -16.39 11.49 -7.55
CA TRP A 77 -15.53 10.74 -8.46
C TRP A 77 -16.35 9.73 -9.27
N ARG A 78 -17.09 8.84 -8.60
CA ARG A 78 -17.90 7.80 -9.27
C ARG A 78 -18.91 8.37 -10.27
N ARG A 79 -19.50 9.53 -9.96
CA ARG A 79 -20.53 10.14 -10.82
C ARG A 79 -19.96 10.94 -11.97
N LEU A 80 -18.88 11.68 -11.73
CA LEU A 80 -18.32 12.61 -12.70
C LEU A 80 -17.24 11.96 -13.56
N LYS A 81 -16.70 10.82 -13.14
CA LYS A 81 -15.70 10.02 -13.85
C LYS A 81 -16.11 8.53 -13.93
N PRO A 82 -17.26 8.19 -14.52
CA PRO A 82 -17.83 6.84 -14.46
C PRO A 82 -17.01 5.76 -15.19
N ASP A 83 -16.11 6.16 -16.08
CA ASP A 83 -15.23 5.25 -16.82
C ASP A 83 -13.89 4.98 -16.08
N GLU A 84 -13.66 5.67 -14.96
CA GLU A 84 -12.49 5.51 -14.09
C GLU A 84 -12.90 4.91 -12.75
N PHE A 85 -12.03 4.11 -12.15
CA PHE A 85 -12.24 3.56 -10.81
C PHE A 85 -11.40 4.32 -9.79
N ALA A 86 -11.89 4.40 -8.56
CA ALA A 86 -11.18 5.02 -7.45
C ALA A 86 -10.21 4.01 -6.79
N PRO A 87 -9.17 4.49 -6.09
CA PRO A 87 -8.31 3.64 -5.26
C PRO A 87 -9.07 2.73 -4.28
N THR A 88 -10.15 3.25 -3.69
CA THR A 88 -11.00 2.49 -2.76
C THR A 88 -11.78 1.35 -3.43
N ASP A 89 -12.09 1.46 -4.72
CA ASP A 89 -12.76 0.37 -5.46
C ASP A 89 -11.83 -0.85 -5.58
N LEU A 90 -10.55 -0.63 -5.84
CA LEU A 90 -9.54 -1.69 -5.85
C LEU A 90 -9.27 -2.23 -4.44
N SER A 91 -9.17 -1.34 -3.45
CA SER A 91 -8.98 -1.73 -2.04
C SER A 91 -10.10 -2.68 -1.59
N LEU A 92 -11.36 -2.33 -1.88
CA LEU A 92 -12.51 -3.17 -1.56
C LEU A 92 -12.50 -4.50 -2.31
N ALA A 93 -12.06 -4.52 -3.58
CA ALA A 93 -11.91 -5.76 -4.34
C ALA A 93 -10.85 -6.68 -3.71
N VAL A 94 -9.72 -6.12 -3.26
CA VAL A 94 -8.67 -6.84 -2.55
C VAL A 94 -9.17 -7.37 -1.20
N VAL A 95 -9.84 -6.56 -0.39
CA VAL A 95 -10.45 -7.00 0.89
C VAL A 95 -11.42 -8.16 0.67
N ASN A 96 -12.26 -8.07 -0.36
CA ASN A 96 -13.17 -9.15 -0.72
C ASN A 96 -12.42 -10.42 -1.14
N LEU A 97 -11.31 -10.30 -1.86
CA LEU A 97 -10.48 -11.45 -2.21
C LEU A 97 -9.83 -12.06 -0.96
N LEU A 98 -9.24 -11.24 -0.09
CA LEU A 98 -8.65 -11.68 1.19
C LEU A 98 -9.64 -12.46 2.04
N GLY A 99 -10.87 -11.95 2.20
CA GLY A 99 -11.91 -12.67 2.95
C GLY A 99 -12.32 -14.02 2.36
N GLU A 100 -12.15 -14.24 1.05
CA GLU A 100 -12.37 -15.55 0.44
C GLU A 100 -11.14 -16.46 0.55
N LEU A 101 -9.94 -15.90 0.53
CA LEU A 101 -8.71 -16.68 0.75
C LEU A 101 -8.57 -17.10 2.21
N ASP A 102 -8.99 -16.27 3.16
CA ASP A 102 -9.10 -16.64 4.58
C ASP A 102 -10.03 -17.85 4.77
N ARG A 103 -11.15 -17.89 4.02
CA ARG A 103 -12.04 -19.06 4.02
C ARG A 103 -11.35 -20.33 3.49
N VAL A 104 -10.41 -20.20 2.54
CA VAL A 104 -9.59 -21.33 2.07
C VAL A 104 -8.72 -21.86 3.20
N LEU A 105 -8.02 -20.97 3.91
CA LEU A 105 -7.17 -21.32 5.05
C LEU A 105 -7.98 -21.98 6.18
N ASP A 106 -9.21 -21.50 6.41
CA ASP A 106 -10.19 -22.09 7.34
C ASP A 106 -10.81 -23.42 6.86
N LYS A 107 -10.40 -23.93 5.67
CA LYS A 107 -10.92 -25.17 5.06
C LYS A 107 -12.43 -25.12 4.84
N LYS A 108 -13.00 -23.93 4.64
CA LYS A 108 -14.41 -23.74 4.30
C LYS A 108 -14.62 -24.08 2.82
N PRO A 109 -15.81 -24.60 2.45
CA PRO A 109 -16.12 -24.90 1.06
C PRO A 109 -16.15 -23.60 0.23
N ASP A 110 -15.71 -23.73 -1.02
CA ASP A 110 -15.87 -22.69 -2.03
C ASP A 110 -17.36 -22.40 -2.24
N ASP A 111 -17.73 -21.13 -2.16
CA ASP A 111 -19.10 -20.66 -2.41
C ASP A 111 -19.37 -20.38 -3.90
N GLY A 112 -18.39 -20.66 -4.76
CA GLY A 112 -18.42 -20.44 -6.20
C GLY A 112 -17.99 -19.03 -6.61
N THR A 113 -17.56 -18.17 -5.67
CA THR A 113 -17.18 -16.79 -5.95
C THR A 113 -15.67 -16.56 -6.06
N ARG A 114 -14.84 -17.52 -5.64
CA ARG A 114 -13.38 -17.35 -5.57
C ARG A 114 -12.72 -16.92 -6.87
N GLU A 115 -12.97 -17.65 -7.96
CA GLU A 115 -12.42 -17.32 -9.27
C GLU A 115 -12.89 -15.94 -9.75
N THR A 116 -14.15 -15.61 -9.45
CA THR A 116 -14.71 -14.29 -9.79
C THR A 116 -13.99 -13.18 -9.02
N ARG A 117 -13.69 -13.37 -7.73
CA ARG A 117 -12.98 -12.37 -6.91
C ARG A 117 -11.56 -12.13 -7.41
N PHE A 118 -10.82 -13.19 -7.77
CA PHE A 118 -9.52 -13.03 -8.44
C PHE A 118 -9.62 -12.21 -9.72
N LYS A 119 -10.56 -12.57 -10.62
CA LYS A 119 -10.76 -11.85 -11.88
C LYS A 119 -11.12 -10.39 -11.70
N VAL A 120 -11.90 -10.05 -10.67
CA VAL A 120 -12.23 -8.65 -10.38
C VAL A 120 -10.96 -7.85 -10.07
N VAL A 121 -10.09 -8.37 -9.18
CA VAL A 121 -8.81 -7.71 -8.86
C VAL A 121 -7.92 -7.64 -10.09
N GLU A 122 -7.70 -8.77 -10.80
CA GLU A 122 -6.88 -8.83 -12.02
C GLU A 122 -7.34 -7.83 -13.10
N ASN A 123 -8.65 -7.63 -13.24
CA ASN A 123 -9.22 -6.65 -14.17
C ASN A 123 -8.91 -5.20 -13.79
N TYR A 124 -8.82 -4.88 -12.50
CA TYR A 124 -8.38 -3.56 -12.05
C TYR A 124 -6.87 -3.39 -12.26
N LEU A 125 -6.07 -4.41 -11.95
CA LEU A 125 -4.62 -4.38 -12.14
C LEU A 125 -4.24 -4.05 -13.60
N ALA A 126 -4.96 -4.63 -14.56
CA ALA A 126 -4.76 -4.38 -15.99
C ALA A 126 -5.07 -2.93 -16.43
N LYS A 127 -5.77 -2.16 -15.59
CA LYS A 127 -6.21 -0.78 -15.86
C LYS A 127 -5.57 0.24 -14.92
N LEU A 128 -4.57 -0.17 -14.14
CA LEU A 128 -3.88 0.74 -13.23
C LEU A 128 -3.33 1.96 -13.99
N PRO A 129 -3.33 3.14 -13.36
CA PRO A 129 -2.66 4.31 -13.89
C PRO A 129 -1.16 4.06 -14.06
N VAL A 130 -0.51 4.93 -14.85
CA VAL A 130 0.92 4.84 -15.19
C VAL A 130 1.67 6.09 -14.75
N GLY A 131 2.99 5.97 -14.58
CA GLY A 131 3.86 7.07 -14.13
C GLY A 131 3.49 7.57 -12.73
N ALA A 132 3.69 8.87 -12.47
CA ALA A 132 3.45 9.46 -11.15
C ALA A 132 2.00 9.35 -10.64
N GLN A 133 1.02 9.16 -11.52
CA GLN A 133 -0.37 8.89 -11.10
C GLN A 133 -0.51 7.49 -10.50
N ARG A 134 0.34 6.53 -10.89
CA ARG A 134 0.34 5.19 -10.30
C ARG A 134 0.70 5.23 -8.83
N GLU A 135 1.76 5.94 -8.47
CA GLU A 135 2.24 6.05 -7.09
C GLU A 135 1.14 6.62 -6.19
N LYS A 136 0.59 7.79 -6.56
CA LYS A 136 -0.55 8.40 -5.84
C LYS A 136 -1.76 7.48 -5.72
N PHE A 137 -2.08 6.74 -6.78
CA PHE A 137 -3.20 5.79 -6.77
C PHE A 137 -2.96 4.68 -5.77
N LEU A 138 -1.77 4.07 -5.80
CA LEU A 138 -1.40 2.97 -4.92
C LEU A 138 -1.30 3.44 -3.47
N ASP A 139 -0.79 4.64 -3.19
CA ASP A 139 -0.74 5.21 -1.85
C ASP A 139 -2.14 5.34 -1.22
N GLU A 140 -3.11 5.90 -1.97
CA GLU A 140 -4.49 5.99 -1.48
C GLU A 140 -5.15 4.61 -1.33
N MET A 141 -4.83 3.67 -2.22
CA MET A 141 -5.35 2.30 -2.18
C MET A 141 -4.83 1.56 -0.92
N LEU A 142 -3.52 1.60 -0.69
CA LEU A 142 -2.89 0.98 0.48
C LEU A 142 -3.37 1.65 1.78
N TYR A 143 -3.53 2.98 1.79
CA TYR A 143 -4.14 3.67 2.93
C TYR A 143 -5.56 3.17 3.20
N ALA A 144 -6.36 2.95 2.15
CA ALA A 144 -7.73 2.49 2.27
C ALA A 144 -7.86 1.00 2.68
N LEU A 145 -6.82 0.18 2.47
CA LEU A 145 -6.78 -1.18 3.03
C LEU A 145 -6.76 -1.15 4.57
N GLY A 146 -6.04 -0.20 5.17
CA GLY A 146 -6.02 -0.02 6.62
C GLY A 146 -5.63 -1.29 7.38
N GLU A 147 -6.50 -1.77 8.27
CA GLU A 147 -6.28 -3.00 9.06
C GLU A 147 -6.15 -4.27 8.20
N TRP A 148 -6.56 -4.23 6.93
CA TRP A 148 -6.38 -5.36 6.00
C TRP A 148 -4.97 -5.47 5.42
N MET A 149 -4.07 -4.52 5.71
CA MET A 149 -2.66 -4.60 5.27
C MET A 149 -1.93 -5.80 5.89
N GLU A 150 -2.13 -6.10 7.17
CA GLU A 150 -1.50 -7.26 7.82
C GLU A 150 -1.99 -8.58 7.19
N PRO A 151 -3.31 -8.84 7.07
CA PRO A 151 -3.79 -9.99 6.30
C PRO A 151 -3.32 -10.02 4.84
N PHE A 152 -3.11 -8.87 4.20
CA PHE A 152 -2.61 -8.79 2.84
C PHE A 152 -1.17 -9.28 2.75
N ASP A 153 -0.31 -8.83 3.66
CA ASP A 153 1.12 -9.14 3.70
C ASP A 153 1.39 -10.64 3.93
N GLU A 154 0.58 -11.29 4.77
CA GLU A 154 0.81 -12.69 5.14
C GLU A 154 0.14 -13.71 4.18
N MET A 155 -0.84 -13.26 3.38
CA MET A 155 -1.76 -14.17 2.68
C MET A 155 -1.05 -15.16 1.74
N ALA A 156 -0.08 -14.67 0.96
CA ALA A 156 0.60 -15.49 -0.05
C ALA A 156 1.35 -16.66 0.59
N GLU A 157 2.11 -16.39 1.65
CA GLU A 157 2.91 -17.37 2.39
C GLU A 157 2.03 -18.33 3.18
N ALA A 158 0.94 -17.83 3.80
CA ALA A 158 -0.03 -18.66 4.50
C ALA A 158 -0.67 -19.69 3.56
N LEU A 159 -1.11 -19.24 2.37
CA LEU A 159 -1.66 -20.12 1.34
C LEU A 159 -0.62 -21.15 0.86
N ALA A 160 0.62 -20.72 0.64
CA ALA A 160 1.69 -21.61 0.22
C ALA A 160 1.98 -22.71 1.25
N THR A 161 2.07 -22.33 2.53
CA THR A 161 2.33 -23.21 3.67
C THR A 161 1.24 -24.26 3.85
N GLU A 162 -0.03 -23.88 3.68
CA GLU A 162 -1.18 -24.80 3.76
C GLU A 162 -1.39 -25.63 2.48
N GLY A 163 -0.48 -25.55 1.50
CA GLY A 163 -0.51 -26.35 0.27
C GLY A 163 -1.41 -25.80 -0.83
N HIS A 164 -1.88 -24.56 -0.70
CA HIS A 164 -2.67 -23.83 -1.72
C HIS A 164 -1.78 -23.06 -2.69
N GLY A 165 -0.76 -23.72 -3.24
CA GLY A 165 0.31 -23.08 -4.01
C GLY A 165 -0.15 -22.29 -5.26
N GLU A 166 -1.24 -22.70 -5.90
CA GLU A 166 -1.81 -21.97 -7.06
C GLU A 166 -2.41 -20.62 -6.65
N PHE A 167 -3.12 -20.57 -5.51
CA PHE A 167 -3.66 -19.32 -4.98
C PHE A 167 -2.55 -18.40 -4.49
N ALA A 168 -1.52 -18.96 -3.84
CA ALA A 168 -0.32 -18.22 -3.47
C ALA A 168 0.34 -17.56 -4.69
N ASP A 169 0.58 -18.31 -5.77
CA ASP A 169 1.23 -17.77 -6.99
C ASP A 169 0.41 -16.67 -7.67
N ARG A 170 -0.92 -16.77 -7.67
CA ARG A 170 -1.79 -15.70 -8.19
C ARG A 170 -1.77 -14.49 -7.28
N PHE A 171 -1.80 -14.70 -5.97
CA PHE A 171 -1.80 -13.61 -5.01
C PHE A 171 -0.47 -12.84 -5.00
N VAL A 172 0.68 -13.51 -5.12
CA VAL A 172 1.99 -12.86 -5.29
C VAL A 172 1.99 -11.88 -6.46
N LYS A 173 1.40 -12.26 -7.60
CA LYS A 173 1.32 -11.34 -8.76
C LYS A 173 0.50 -10.11 -8.45
N ILE A 174 -0.55 -10.24 -7.64
CA ILE A 174 -1.35 -9.11 -7.18
C ILE A 174 -0.49 -8.23 -6.27
N GLU A 175 0.13 -8.83 -5.25
CA GLU A 175 1.01 -8.16 -4.30
C GLU A 175 2.12 -7.37 -4.98
N GLU A 176 2.94 -8.00 -5.81
CA GLU A 176 4.07 -7.35 -6.49
C GLU A 176 3.61 -6.27 -7.48
N THR A 177 2.39 -6.38 -8.03
CA THR A 177 1.83 -5.33 -8.88
C THR A 177 1.43 -4.10 -8.05
N LEU A 178 0.89 -4.32 -6.85
CA LEU A 178 0.37 -3.27 -5.96
C LEU A 178 1.45 -2.65 -5.08
N ILE A 179 2.51 -3.39 -4.77
CA ILE A 179 3.64 -2.97 -3.95
C ILE A 179 4.92 -3.27 -4.75
N PRO A 180 5.31 -2.39 -5.70
CA PRO A 180 6.44 -2.65 -6.60
C PRO A 180 7.77 -2.89 -5.90
N ILE A 181 7.96 -2.32 -4.70
CA ILE A 181 9.17 -2.55 -3.88
C ILE A 181 9.30 -4.01 -3.40
N ARG A 182 8.27 -4.85 -3.57
CA ARG A 182 8.31 -6.28 -3.25
C ARG A 182 8.54 -7.17 -4.47
N GLU A 183 8.75 -6.59 -5.66
CA GLU A 183 8.93 -7.34 -6.90
C GLU A 183 10.04 -8.41 -6.77
N GLY A 184 9.66 -9.67 -6.95
CA GLY A 184 10.52 -10.84 -6.83
C GLY A 184 10.71 -11.34 -5.39
N THR A 185 10.59 -10.48 -4.38
CA THR A 185 10.73 -10.85 -2.96
C THR A 185 9.57 -11.72 -2.52
N ALA A 186 8.32 -11.28 -2.77
CA ALA A 186 7.13 -12.05 -2.40
C ALA A 186 7.10 -13.43 -3.09
N ALA A 187 7.49 -13.49 -4.37
CA ALA A 187 7.63 -14.75 -5.09
C ALA A 187 8.69 -15.69 -4.47
N ALA A 188 9.81 -15.13 -3.97
CA ALA A 188 10.85 -15.92 -3.29
C ALA A 188 10.37 -16.44 -1.93
N LEU A 189 9.66 -15.63 -1.14
CA LEU A 189 9.06 -16.04 0.13
C LEU A 189 8.04 -17.18 -0.07
N VAL A 190 7.17 -17.07 -1.07
CA VAL A 190 6.25 -18.16 -1.43
C VAL A 190 7.00 -19.42 -1.89
N GLN A 191 8.12 -19.29 -2.59
CA GLN A 191 8.97 -20.45 -2.94
C GLN A 191 9.55 -21.12 -1.68
N ALA A 192 10.02 -20.34 -0.71
CA ALA A 192 10.48 -20.86 0.58
C ALA A 192 9.35 -21.59 1.33
N ALA A 193 8.16 -20.98 1.42
CA ALA A 193 6.98 -21.57 2.05
C ALA A 193 6.51 -22.87 1.38
N LYS A 194 6.77 -23.03 0.07
CA LYS A 194 6.53 -24.27 -0.68
C LYS A 194 7.58 -25.37 -0.43
N GLY A 195 8.62 -25.07 0.36
CA GLY A 195 9.65 -26.01 0.78
C GLY A 195 10.98 -25.89 0.03
N ASP A 196 11.16 -24.90 -0.85
CA ASP A 196 12.44 -24.64 -1.54
C ASP A 196 13.12 -23.40 -0.97
N LEU A 197 13.54 -23.50 0.30
CA LEU A 197 14.23 -22.42 1.00
C LEU A 197 15.56 -22.06 0.34
N ASP A 198 16.38 -23.06 -0.02
CA ASP A 198 17.70 -22.82 -0.63
C ASP A 198 17.57 -22.03 -1.94
N GLY A 199 16.62 -22.42 -2.81
CA GLY A 199 16.35 -21.70 -4.05
C GLY A 199 15.80 -20.29 -3.82
N ALA A 200 14.99 -20.09 -2.78
CA ALA A 200 14.49 -18.78 -2.40
C ALA A 200 15.60 -17.85 -1.90
N LEU A 201 16.49 -18.34 -1.02
CA LEU A 201 17.61 -17.55 -0.48
C LEU A 201 18.55 -17.05 -1.58
N VAL A 202 18.83 -17.88 -2.59
CA VAL A 202 19.62 -17.46 -3.77
C VAL A 202 18.96 -16.30 -4.51
N LYS A 203 17.63 -16.32 -4.65
CA LYS A 203 16.89 -15.22 -5.29
C LYS A 203 16.89 -13.97 -4.43
N LEU A 204 16.64 -14.10 -3.12
CA LEU A 204 16.62 -12.98 -2.18
C LEU A 204 17.98 -12.27 -2.14
N GLN A 205 19.09 -13.01 -2.05
CA GLN A 205 20.44 -12.44 -2.11
C GLN A 205 20.69 -11.67 -3.43
N LYS A 206 20.23 -12.23 -4.55
CA LYS A 206 20.33 -11.56 -5.85
C LYS A 206 19.52 -10.26 -5.87
N ILE A 207 18.28 -10.28 -5.40
CA ILE A 207 17.43 -9.08 -5.35
C ILE A 207 18.07 -8.04 -4.42
N ALA A 208 18.51 -8.44 -3.23
CA ALA A 208 19.14 -7.57 -2.23
C ALA A 208 20.42 -6.87 -2.73
N THR A 209 21.02 -7.33 -3.82
CA THR A 209 22.27 -6.79 -4.37
C THR A 209 22.12 -6.13 -5.73
N GLU A 210 21.19 -6.59 -6.58
CA GLU A 210 21.09 -6.18 -7.98
C GLU A 210 19.85 -5.34 -8.31
N ALA A 211 18.81 -5.34 -7.46
CA ALA A 211 17.57 -4.60 -7.72
C ALA A 211 17.72 -3.09 -7.43
N GLU A 212 16.67 -2.33 -7.74
CA GLU A 212 16.60 -0.91 -7.35
C GLU A 212 16.59 -0.76 -5.81
N PRO A 213 17.09 0.36 -5.25
CA PRO A 213 17.39 0.48 -3.82
C PRO A 213 16.25 0.08 -2.86
N PHE A 214 15.03 0.54 -3.10
CA PHE A 214 13.88 0.21 -2.24
C PHE A 214 13.42 -1.25 -2.39
N THR A 215 13.59 -1.86 -3.56
CA THR A 215 13.32 -3.30 -3.73
C THR A 215 14.34 -4.15 -3.00
N ARG A 216 15.61 -3.71 -2.97
CA ARG A 216 16.66 -4.35 -2.17
C ARG A 216 16.32 -4.37 -0.69
N ILE A 217 15.72 -3.30 -0.17
CA ILE A 217 15.29 -3.22 1.23
C ILE A 217 14.31 -4.36 1.59
N SER A 218 13.30 -4.60 0.76
CA SER A 218 12.34 -5.69 0.98
C SER A 218 13.04 -7.06 1.01
N ALA A 219 13.98 -7.31 0.09
CA ALA A 219 14.74 -8.56 0.10
C ALA A 219 15.69 -8.70 1.29
N ILE A 220 16.26 -7.60 1.80
CA ILE A 220 17.08 -7.57 3.01
C ILE A 220 16.24 -7.94 4.24
N ASP A 221 15.01 -7.42 4.35
CA ASP A 221 14.10 -7.77 5.44
C ASP A 221 13.75 -9.28 5.42
N ALA A 222 13.47 -9.82 4.23
CA ALA A 222 13.24 -11.26 4.04
C ALA A 222 14.48 -12.11 4.40
N LEU A 223 15.70 -11.64 4.10
CA LEU A 223 16.94 -12.30 4.51
C LEU A 223 17.09 -12.29 6.04
N PHE A 224 16.69 -11.21 6.74
CA PHE A 224 16.67 -11.19 8.20
C PHE A 224 15.68 -12.20 8.78
N GLU A 225 14.50 -12.33 8.20
CA GLU A 225 13.46 -13.28 8.63
C GLU A 225 13.91 -14.74 8.50
N HIS A 226 14.77 -15.04 7.52
CA HIS A 226 15.38 -16.36 7.33
C HIS A 226 16.78 -16.50 7.94
N GLU A 227 17.11 -15.67 8.95
CA GLU A 227 18.36 -15.72 9.71
C GLU A 227 19.64 -15.57 8.88
N GLN A 228 19.56 -15.05 7.64
CA GLN A 228 20.71 -14.76 6.78
C GLN A 228 21.34 -13.40 7.11
N VAL A 229 21.68 -13.22 8.39
CA VAL A 229 22.08 -11.93 8.98
C VAL A 229 23.31 -11.31 8.30
N GLU A 230 24.29 -12.13 7.93
CA GLU A 230 25.53 -11.64 7.30
C GLU A 230 25.31 -11.21 5.85
N ASP A 231 24.48 -11.93 5.09
CA ASP A 231 24.13 -11.55 3.71
C ASP A 231 23.29 -10.27 3.70
N ALA A 232 22.29 -10.20 4.59
CA ALA A 232 21.47 -9.00 4.80
C ALA A 232 22.35 -7.79 5.16
N LYS A 233 23.29 -7.96 6.11
CA LYS A 233 24.25 -6.90 6.49
C LYS A 233 25.09 -6.43 5.30
N ASN A 234 25.66 -7.35 4.53
CA ASN A 234 26.54 -6.99 3.41
C ASN A 234 25.78 -6.21 2.32
N ALA A 235 24.56 -6.65 2.01
CA ALA A 235 23.68 -5.95 1.09
C ALA A 235 23.29 -4.56 1.61
N LEU A 236 22.96 -4.45 2.91
CA LEU A 236 22.59 -3.20 3.57
C LEU A 236 23.74 -2.20 3.59
N LEU A 237 24.98 -2.63 3.86
CA LEU A 237 26.16 -1.75 3.84
C LEU A 237 26.43 -1.15 2.45
N THR A 238 26.10 -1.89 1.39
CA THR A 238 26.21 -1.35 0.02
C THR A 238 25.17 -0.26 -0.23
N LEU A 239 23.95 -0.41 0.31
CA LEU A 239 22.93 0.65 0.26
C LEU A 239 23.32 1.89 1.08
N VAL A 240 24.02 1.72 2.21
CA VAL A 240 24.58 2.85 2.97
C VAL A 240 25.48 3.70 2.07
N ASP A 241 26.41 3.07 1.36
CA ASP A 241 27.35 3.77 0.47
C ASP A 241 26.61 4.52 -0.65
N GLU A 242 25.56 3.91 -1.20
CA GLU A 242 24.72 4.51 -2.24
C GLU A 242 23.90 5.72 -1.74
N ALA A 243 23.26 5.59 -0.58
CA ALA A 243 22.49 6.66 0.05
C ALA A 243 23.39 7.87 0.41
N GLU A 244 24.58 7.62 0.95
CA GLU A 244 25.56 8.67 1.25
C GLU A 244 26.02 9.41 -0.01
N LYS A 245 26.32 8.66 -1.08
CA LYS A 245 26.80 9.23 -2.34
C LYS A 245 25.72 10.06 -3.04
N SER A 246 24.48 9.58 -3.02
CA SER A 246 23.33 10.25 -3.64
C SER A 246 22.73 11.36 -2.77
N LYS A 247 23.04 11.37 -1.46
CA LYS A 247 22.36 12.17 -0.43
C LYS A 247 20.85 11.93 -0.40
N ASP A 248 20.45 10.69 -0.63
CA ASP A 248 19.06 10.27 -0.60
C ASP A 248 18.59 10.11 0.86
N VAL A 249 17.79 11.08 1.31
CA VAL A 249 17.28 11.15 2.68
C VAL A 249 16.25 10.06 2.95
N GLU A 250 15.42 9.73 1.96
CA GLU A 250 14.37 8.71 2.11
C GLU A 250 15.01 7.34 2.25
N LEU A 251 15.94 7.00 1.35
CA LEU A 251 16.69 5.76 1.42
C LEU A 251 17.53 5.67 2.71
N ALA A 252 18.18 6.76 3.12
CA ALA A 252 18.94 6.80 4.37
C ALA A 252 18.09 6.49 5.59
N SER A 253 16.84 6.98 5.64
CA SER A 253 15.91 6.71 6.74
C SER A 253 15.57 5.23 6.84
N GLU A 254 15.22 4.60 5.70
CA GLU A 254 14.92 3.16 5.63
C GLU A 254 16.11 2.29 6.05
N ILE A 255 17.33 2.67 5.66
CA ILE A 255 18.56 1.94 6.02
C ILE A 255 18.84 2.03 7.53
N VAL A 256 18.65 3.20 8.15
CA VAL A 256 18.92 3.40 9.58
C VAL A 256 18.05 2.48 10.44
N GLU A 257 16.78 2.31 10.09
CA GLU A 257 15.87 1.39 10.79
C GLU A 257 16.42 -0.05 10.79
N ARG A 258 16.83 -0.56 9.63
CA ARG A 258 17.36 -1.93 9.48
C ARG A 258 18.74 -2.11 10.07
N MET A 259 19.59 -1.10 10.04
CA MET A 259 20.87 -1.12 10.74
C MET A 259 20.66 -1.17 12.26
N SER A 260 19.61 -0.51 12.77
CA SER A 260 19.24 -0.57 14.18
C SER A 260 18.72 -1.96 14.55
N ARG A 261 17.80 -2.52 13.75
CA ARG A 261 17.34 -3.92 13.87
C ARG A 261 18.52 -4.90 13.86
N LEU A 262 19.45 -4.75 12.91
CA LEU A 262 20.66 -5.55 12.84
C LEU A 262 21.37 -5.53 14.19
N LEU A 263 21.72 -4.34 14.71
CA LEU A 263 22.40 -4.14 15.99
C LEU A 263 21.67 -4.75 17.20
N GLU A 264 20.34 -4.79 17.18
CA GLU A 264 19.51 -5.38 18.22
C GLU A 264 19.51 -6.92 18.19
N LEU A 265 19.54 -7.54 17.00
CA LEU A 265 19.54 -8.99 16.83
C LEU A 265 20.77 -9.68 17.43
N ASP A 266 21.93 -9.03 17.41
CA ASP A 266 23.14 -9.51 18.10
C ASP A 266 23.86 -8.32 18.78
N PRO A 267 23.55 -8.06 20.06
CA PRO A 267 24.16 -6.96 20.81
C PRO A 267 25.67 -7.12 21.06
N HIS A 268 26.24 -8.30 20.82
CA HIS A 268 27.63 -8.66 21.13
C HIS A 268 28.51 -8.85 19.88
N ARG A 269 27.99 -8.58 18.68
CA ARG A 269 28.76 -8.65 17.44
C ARG A 269 30.05 -7.84 17.47
N ALA A 270 31.09 -8.40 16.88
CA ALA A 270 32.44 -7.83 16.92
C ALA A 270 32.56 -6.49 16.18
N ASP A 271 31.75 -6.28 15.15
CA ASP A 271 31.70 -5.09 14.30
C ASP A 271 30.69 -4.03 14.77
N LYS A 272 30.07 -4.20 15.94
CA LYS A 272 29.04 -3.31 16.50
C LYS A 272 29.40 -1.82 16.45
N ASN A 273 30.63 -1.47 16.84
CA ASN A 273 31.06 -0.08 16.86
C ASN A 273 31.17 0.50 15.45
N ALA A 274 31.68 -0.29 14.49
CA ALA A 274 31.77 0.14 13.09
C ALA A 274 30.37 0.36 12.48
N LEU A 275 29.41 -0.53 12.76
CA LEU A 275 28.04 -0.37 12.30
C LEU A 275 27.35 0.87 12.90
N ARG A 276 27.59 1.15 14.20
CA ARG A 276 27.11 2.38 14.85
C ARG A 276 27.68 3.64 14.19
N GLU A 277 28.97 3.65 13.89
CA GLU A 277 29.60 4.76 13.17
C GLU A 277 28.96 4.98 11.79
N ARG A 278 28.62 3.91 11.05
CA ARG A 278 27.88 4.03 9.78
C ARG A 278 26.48 4.60 9.97
N VAL A 279 25.74 4.21 11.02
CA VAL A 279 24.43 4.78 11.34
C VAL A 279 24.53 6.27 11.68
N GLU A 280 25.50 6.66 12.51
CA GLU A 280 25.74 8.07 12.85
C GLU A 280 26.14 8.90 11.62
N GLN A 281 26.87 8.31 10.68
CA GLN A 281 27.23 8.96 9.43
C GLN A 281 26.00 9.17 8.53
N LEU A 282 25.12 8.18 8.41
CA LEU A 282 23.84 8.31 7.70
C LEU A 282 22.92 9.33 8.36
N ALA A 283 22.89 9.42 9.69
CA ALA A 283 22.10 10.42 10.40
C ALA A 283 22.46 11.85 9.98
N ARG A 284 23.72 12.11 9.59
CA ARG A 284 24.12 13.42 9.03
C ARG A 284 23.56 13.69 7.64
N VAL A 285 23.28 12.66 6.86
CA VAL A 285 22.55 12.79 5.58
C VAL A 285 21.10 13.19 5.85
N LEU A 286 20.49 12.62 6.89
CA LEU A 286 19.13 12.97 7.33
C LEU A 286 19.04 14.39 7.89
N GLU A 287 20.11 14.88 8.51
CA GLU A 287 20.16 16.22 9.11
C GLU A 287 20.34 17.37 8.09
N GLY A 288 20.78 17.07 6.86
CA GLY A 288 20.81 18.01 5.72
C GLY A 288 21.39 19.40 6.00
#